data_AF-A0A1I5E9R2-F1
#
_entry.id   AF-A0A1I5E9R2-F1
#
_cell.length_a   1.000
_cell.length_b   1.000
_cell.length_c   1.000
_cell.angle_alpha   90.00
_cell.angle_beta   90.00
_cell.angle_gamma   90.00
#
_symmetry.space_group_name_H-M   'P 1'
#
loop_
_entity.id
_entity.type
_entity.pdbx_description
1 polymer ?
#
loop_
_entity_poly.entity_id
_entity_poly.type
_entity_poly.pdbx_seq_one_letter_code
_entity_poly.pdbx_strand_id
1 'polypeptide(L)'
;MQRKENLEKMVVILAFIAMRVHQLRYVGLNKSETEKQSCETLLSPLARKLLWVKQEKKKVPETAPNVYWAYINLGKLAGWYDSKRNGRVGWERLWEGWFMLQTLLEGYLLSKSLDL
;
A
#
# COMPACT_ATOMS: atom_id res chain seq x y z
N MET A 1 -14.62 17.06 20.61
CA MET A 1 -13.68 16.30 19.75
C MET A 1 -12.62 15.57 20.58
N GLN A 2 -11.98 16.22 21.55
CA GLN A 2 -11.00 15.62 22.47
C GLN A 2 -11.66 15.05 23.75
N ARG A 3 -12.25 13.86 23.67
CA ARG A 3 -12.73 13.12 24.85
C ARG A 3 -11.98 11.80 24.96
N LYS A 4 -11.77 11.29 26.18
CA LYS A 4 -11.07 10.03 26.44
C LYS A 4 -11.65 8.89 25.61
N GLU A 5 -12.98 8.77 25.57
CA GLU A 5 -13.67 7.69 24.88
C GLU A 5 -13.45 7.74 23.36
N ASN A 6 -13.31 8.94 22.79
CA ASN A 6 -13.01 9.09 21.36
C ASN A 6 -11.57 8.69 21.05
N LEU A 7 -10.63 9.00 21.95
CA LEU A 7 -9.24 8.59 21.81
C LEU A 7 -9.10 7.07 21.87
N GLU A 8 -9.79 6.41 22.82
CA GLU A 8 -9.80 4.95 22.93
C GLU A 8 -10.30 4.29 21.64
N LYS A 9 -11.38 4.79 21.05
CA LYS A 9 -11.90 4.31 19.75
C LYS A 9 -10.86 4.45 18.63
N MET A 10 -10.18 5.60 18.55
CA MET A 10 -9.14 5.83 17.55
C MET A 10 -7.96 4.87 17.74
N VAL A 11 -7.51 4.64 18.97
CA VAL A 11 -6.40 3.74 19.28
C VAL A 11 -6.71 2.31 18.82
N VAL A 12 -7.92 1.82 19.06
CA VAL A 12 -8.33 0.48 18.60
C VAL A 12 -8.25 0.36 17.08
N ILE A 13 -8.77 1.34 16.34
CA ILE A 13 -8.72 1.34 14.87
C ILE A 13 -7.27 1.40 14.37
N LEU A 14 -6.47 2.30 14.92
CA LEU A 14 -5.07 2.49 14.54
C LEU A 14 -4.21 1.26 14.87
N ALA A 15 -4.53 0.49 15.90
CA ALA A 15 -3.81 -0.73 16.24
C ALA A 15 -3.93 -1.80 15.13
N PHE A 16 -5.14 -2.03 14.60
CA PHE A 16 -5.33 -2.96 13.48
C PHE A 16 -4.63 -2.49 12.21
N ILE A 17 -4.68 -1.20 11.95
CA ILE A 17 -4.01 -0.60 10.81
C ILE A 17 -2.49 -0.75 10.93
N ALA A 18 -1.92 -0.45 12.10
CA ALA A 18 -0.50 -0.63 12.39
C ALA A 18 -0.07 -2.09 12.19
N MET A 19 -0.88 -3.04 12.65
CA MET A 19 -0.66 -4.47 12.42
C MET A 19 -0.66 -4.84 10.94
N ARG A 20 -1.57 -4.28 10.14
CA ARG A 20 -1.61 -4.53 8.68
C ARG A 20 -0.37 -3.96 7.98
N VAL A 21 0.09 -2.77 8.35
CA VAL A 21 1.34 -2.20 7.82
C VAL A 21 2.54 -3.06 8.23
N HIS A 22 2.56 -3.57 9.46
CA HIS A 22 3.60 -4.47 9.94
C HIS A 22 3.63 -5.79 9.18
N GLN A 23 2.46 -6.40 8.94
CA GLN A 23 2.35 -7.61 8.11
C GLN A 23 2.86 -7.36 6.70
N LEU A 24 2.48 -6.23 6.09
CA LEU A 24 2.95 -5.85 4.76
C LEU A 24 4.48 -5.70 4.72
N ARG A 25 5.06 -5.07 5.75
CA ARG A 25 6.51 -4.95 5.89
C ARG A 25 7.19 -6.30 6.08
N TYR A 26 6.65 -7.15 6.95
CA TYR A 26 7.19 -8.47 7.22
C TYR A 26 7.25 -9.31 5.96
N VAL A 27 6.14 -9.36 5.22
CA VAL A 27 6.06 -10.06 3.94
C VAL A 27 7.06 -9.46 2.96
N GLY A 28 7.05 -8.14 2.74
CA GLY A 28 7.95 -7.46 1.79
C GLY A 28 9.46 -7.65 2.05
N LEU A 29 9.86 -7.93 3.30
CA LEU A 29 11.24 -8.23 3.67
C LEU A 29 11.67 -9.66 3.29
N ASN A 30 10.74 -10.60 3.14
CA ASN A 30 10.99 -11.99 2.74
C ASN A 30 11.10 -12.09 1.21
N LYS A 31 12.21 -11.60 0.64
CA LYS A 31 12.39 -11.47 -0.82
C LYS A 31 12.19 -12.78 -1.60
N SER A 32 12.73 -13.89 -1.09
CA SER A 32 12.69 -15.21 -1.76
C SER A 32 11.26 -15.79 -1.91
N GLU A 33 10.37 -15.45 -0.98
CA GLU A 33 8.97 -15.89 -1.00
C GLU A 33 8.08 -14.89 -1.75
N THR A 34 8.36 -13.60 -1.60
CA THR A 34 7.55 -12.53 -2.19
C THR A 34 7.68 -12.40 -3.69
N GLU A 35 8.81 -12.80 -4.26
CA GLU A 35 8.98 -12.84 -5.72
C GLU A 35 8.10 -13.91 -6.38
N LYS A 36 7.69 -14.94 -5.64
CA LYS A 36 6.88 -16.06 -6.12
C LYS A 36 5.37 -15.85 -5.94
N GLN A 37 4.97 -14.91 -5.08
CA GLN A 37 3.58 -14.65 -4.74
C GLN A 37 3.04 -13.45 -5.51
N SER A 38 1.80 -13.56 -5.99
CA SER A 38 1.05 -12.44 -6.58
C SER A 38 0.77 -11.35 -5.55
N CYS A 39 0.86 -10.08 -5.93
CA CYS A 39 0.53 -8.95 -5.05
C CYS A 39 -0.95 -8.93 -4.61
N GLU A 40 -1.82 -9.72 -5.24
CA GLU A 40 -3.25 -9.81 -4.93
C GLU A 40 -3.54 -10.47 -3.57
N THR A 41 -2.55 -11.14 -2.98
CA THR A 41 -2.62 -11.61 -1.59
C THR A 41 -2.67 -10.45 -0.58
N LEU A 42 -2.15 -9.27 -0.97
CA LEU A 42 -2.06 -8.09 -0.10
C LEU A 42 -2.95 -6.94 -0.55
N LEU A 43 -3.07 -6.73 -1.85
CA LEU A 43 -3.80 -5.60 -2.45
C LEU A 43 -5.03 -6.11 -3.19
N SER A 44 -6.15 -5.37 -3.09
CA SER A 44 -7.30 -5.65 -3.95
C SER A 44 -6.92 -5.47 -5.43
N PRO A 45 -7.61 -6.14 -6.37
CA PRO A 45 -7.33 -6.00 -7.79
C PRO A 45 -7.36 -4.54 -8.27
N LEU A 46 -8.26 -3.73 -7.71
CA LEU A 46 -8.34 -2.30 -8.01
C LEU A 46 -7.13 -1.53 -7.45
N ALA A 47 -6.74 -1.80 -6.20
CA ALA A 47 -5.60 -1.16 -5.56
C ALA A 47 -4.30 -1.42 -6.33
N ARG A 48 -4.09 -2.66 -6.76
CA ARG A 48 -2.97 -3.04 -7.63
C ARG A 48 -2.98 -2.23 -8.92
N LYS A 49 -4.13 -2.14 -9.61
CA LYS A 49 -4.26 -1.40 -10.87
C LYS A 49 -3.93 0.09 -10.70
N LEU A 50 -4.45 0.71 -9.64
CA LEU A 50 -4.19 2.12 -9.35
C LEU A 50 -2.72 2.37 -8.99
N LEU A 51 -2.11 1.50 -8.18
CA LEU A 51 -0.68 1.58 -7.86
C LEU A 51 0.17 1.49 -9.14
N TRP A 52 -0.17 0.57 -10.04
CA TRP A 52 0.50 0.43 -11.33
C TRP A 52 0.39 1.68 -12.19
N VAL A 53 -0.83 2.17 -12.41
CA VAL A 53 -1.07 3.38 -13.23
C VAL A 53 -0.32 4.58 -12.65
N LYS A 54 -0.30 4.73 -11.32
CA LYS A 54 0.40 5.84 -10.66
C LYS A 54 1.91 5.76 -10.79
N GLN A 55 2.50 4.57 -10.67
CA GLN A 55 3.95 4.39 -10.66
C GLN A 55 4.56 4.20 -12.03
N GLU A 56 3.99 3.31 -12.83
CA GLU A 56 4.54 2.93 -14.13
C GLU A 56 4.03 3.82 -15.26
N LYS A 57 2.88 4.48 -15.09
CA LYS A 57 2.22 5.32 -16.12
C LYS A 57 2.04 4.61 -17.46
N LYS A 58 1.93 3.27 -17.42
CA LYS A 58 1.82 2.36 -18.57
C LYS A 58 0.50 1.59 -18.50
N LYS A 59 0.17 0.90 -19.59
CA LYS A 59 -0.93 -0.06 -19.61
C LYS A 59 -0.75 -1.09 -18.50
N VAL A 60 -1.84 -1.40 -17.79
CA VAL A 60 -1.85 -2.39 -16.73
C VAL A 60 -1.60 -3.78 -17.33
N PRO A 61 -0.65 -4.57 -16.78
CA PRO A 61 -0.39 -5.92 -17.23
C PRO A 61 -1.53 -6.84 -16.83
N GLU A 62 -1.78 -7.87 -17.64
CA GLU A 62 -2.76 -8.92 -17.33
C GLU A 62 -2.31 -9.70 -16.08
N THR A 63 -1.05 -10.14 -16.07
CA THR A 63 -0.46 -10.88 -14.96
C THR A 63 -0.10 -9.98 -13.78
N ALA A 64 -0.37 -10.47 -12.57
CA ALA A 64 -0.05 -9.76 -11.34
C ALA A 64 1.45 -9.57 -11.15
N PRO A 65 1.92 -8.34 -10.84
CA PRO A 65 3.24 -8.19 -10.33
C PRO A 65 3.33 -8.93 -8.99
N ASN A 66 4.55 -9.28 -8.62
CA ASN A 66 4.79 -9.99 -7.38
C ASN A 66 4.61 -9.07 -6.14
N VAL A 67 4.55 -9.68 -4.96
CA VAL A 67 4.41 -8.96 -3.70
C VAL A 67 5.56 -7.99 -3.46
N TYR A 68 6.78 -8.37 -3.84
CA TYR A 68 7.95 -7.51 -3.67
C TYR A 68 7.84 -6.19 -4.45
N TRP A 69 7.32 -6.25 -5.69
CA TRP A 69 7.03 -5.07 -6.49
C TRP A 69 6.03 -4.15 -5.79
N ALA A 70 4.95 -4.70 -5.21
CA ALA A 70 3.95 -3.91 -4.50
C ALA A 70 4.56 -3.22 -3.26
N TYR A 71 5.36 -3.95 -2.48
CA TYR A 71 6.08 -3.43 -1.32
C TYR A 71 6.98 -2.23 -1.67
N ILE A 72 7.82 -2.39 -2.69
CA ILE A 72 8.74 -1.33 -3.14
C ILE A 72 7.96 -0.13 -3.69
N ASN A 73 6.92 -0.36 -4.48
CA ASN A 73 6.15 0.71 -5.12
C ASN A 73 5.26 1.48 -4.15
N LEU A 74 4.81 0.86 -3.05
CA LEU A 74 4.21 1.58 -1.93
C LEU A 74 5.21 2.53 -1.29
N GLY A 75 6.44 2.09 -1.02
CA GLY A 75 7.49 2.98 -0.55
C GLY A 75 7.76 4.14 -1.51
N LYS A 76 7.91 3.85 -2.80
CA LYS A 76 8.13 4.87 -3.84
C LYS A 76 6.97 5.87 -3.94
N LEU A 77 5.74 5.44 -3.67
CA LEU A 77 4.57 6.32 -3.69
C LEU A 77 4.70 7.41 -2.62
N ALA A 78 5.29 7.08 -1.48
CA ALA A 78 5.66 8.01 -0.42
C ALA A 78 7.04 8.67 -0.60
N GLY A 79 7.62 8.61 -1.81
CA GLY A 79 8.90 9.23 -2.11
C GLY A 79 10.12 8.49 -1.55
N TRP A 80 10.04 7.19 -1.26
CA TRP A 80 11.22 6.38 -0.91
C TRP A 80 12.06 6.05 -2.17
N TYR A 81 13.38 6.28 -2.10
CA TYR A 81 14.30 6.17 -3.24
C TYR A 81 15.47 5.19 -3.03
N ASP A 82 15.39 4.31 -2.01
CA ASP A 82 16.41 3.31 -1.68
C ASP A 82 17.86 3.86 -1.60
N SER A 83 18.07 4.95 -0.86
CA SER A 83 19.38 5.62 -0.77
C SER A 83 20.53 4.71 -0.30
N LYS A 84 20.20 3.67 0.48
CA LYS A 84 21.15 2.69 1.01
C LYS A 84 21.21 1.39 0.21
N ARG A 85 20.47 1.29 -0.90
CA ARG A 85 20.46 0.14 -1.83
C ARG A 85 20.25 -1.20 -1.14
N ASN A 86 19.44 -1.22 -0.10
CA ASN A 86 19.15 -2.43 0.67
C ASN A 86 17.76 -2.99 0.37
N GLY A 87 16.96 -2.30 -0.44
CA GLY A 87 15.61 -2.76 -0.79
C GLY A 87 14.64 -2.76 0.41
N ARG A 88 14.97 -2.08 1.52
CA ARG A 88 14.17 -2.08 2.76
C ARG A 88 13.50 -0.74 2.97
N VAL A 89 12.19 -0.72 2.70
CA VAL A 89 11.31 0.42 2.98
C VAL A 89 11.08 0.53 4.50
N GLY A 90 11.30 1.72 5.05
CA GLY A 90 10.97 2.05 6.44
C GLY A 90 9.46 2.02 6.69
N TRP A 91 9.05 1.72 7.93
CA TRP A 91 7.63 1.58 8.26
C TRP A 91 6.83 2.87 8.02
N GLU A 92 7.42 4.04 8.28
CA GLU A 92 6.80 5.36 8.04
C GLU A 92 6.45 5.55 6.57
N ARG A 93 7.42 5.34 5.67
CA ARG A 93 7.20 5.46 4.21
C ARG A 93 6.22 4.41 3.69
N LEU A 94 6.22 3.23 4.28
CA LEU A 94 5.28 2.18 3.92
C LEU A 94 3.85 2.55 4.32
N TRP A 95 3.68 3.10 5.54
CA TRP A 95 2.41 3.62 6.04
C TRP A 95 1.90 4.77 5.17
N GLU A 96 2.74 5.77 4.92
CA GLU A 96 2.40 6.91 4.05
C GLU A 96 1.99 6.43 2.66
N GLY A 97 2.73 5.49 2.08
CA GLY A 97 2.46 4.94 0.76
C GLY A 97 1.13 4.18 0.71
N TRP A 98 0.85 3.36 1.73
CA TRP A 98 -0.43 2.67 1.86
C TRP A 98 -1.59 3.66 2.01
N PHE A 99 -1.43 4.69 2.85
CA PHE A 99 -2.46 5.70 3.07
C PHE A 99 -2.74 6.50 1.79
N MET A 100 -1.71 6.94 1.08
CA MET A 100 -1.85 7.59 -0.23
C MET A 100 -2.58 6.71 -1.24
N LEU A 101 -2.30 5.39 -1.25
CA LEU A 101 -3.01 4.46 -2.12
C LEU A 101 -4.50 4.35 -1.75
N GLN A 102 -4.85 4.37 -0.46
CA GLN A 102 -6.25 4.41 -0.02
C GLN A 102 -6.95 5.69 -0.49
N THR A 103 -6.30 6.85 -0.37
CA THR A 103 -6.86 8.11 -0.87
C THR A 103 -7.09 8.08 -2.39
N LEU A 104 -6.17 7.49 -3.16
CA LEU A 104 -6.34 7.31 -4.60
C LEU A 104 -7.50 6.35 -4.94
N LEU A 105 -7.68 5.29 -4.14
CA LEU A 105 -8.79 4.36 -4.27
C LEU A 105 -10.13 5.05 -4.03
N GLU A 106 -10.24 5.80 -2.94
CA GLU A 106 -11.45 6.58 -2.62
C GLU A 106 -11.79 7.58 -3.73
N GLY A 107 -10.79 8.33 -4.22
CA GLY A 107 -10.98 9.27 -5.31
C GLY A 107 -11.43 8.59 -6.62
N TYR A 108 -10.86 7.43 -6.94
CA TYR A 108 -11.29 6.66 -8.11
C TYR A 108 -12.73 6.15 -7.98
N LEU A 109 -13.10 5.60 -6.82
CA LEU A 109 -14.45 5.11 -6.57
C LEU A 109 -15.48 6.25 -6.61
N LEU A 110 -15.13 7.41 -6.07
CA LEU A 110 -15.96 8.61 -6.11
C LEU A 110 -16.17 9.09 -7.55
N SER A 111 -15.10 9.20 -8.36
CA SER A 111 -15.21 9.56 -9.78
C SER A 111 -16.16 8.61 -10.52
N LYS A 112 -15.98 7.29 -10.33
CA LYS A 112 -16.82 6.29 -10.99
C LYS A 112 -18.29 6.38 -10.58
N SER A 113 -18.59 6.86 -9.37
CA SER A 113 -19.97 7.07 -8.92
C SER A 113 -20.64 8.30 -9.55
N LEU A 114 -19.85 9.24 -10.08
CA LEU A 114 -20.34 10.44 -10.76
C LEU A 114 -20.57 10.24 -12.26
N ASP A 115 -19.89 9.26 -12.87
CA ASP A 115 -20.02 8.91 -14.29
C ASP A 115 -21.33 8.11 -14.60
N LEU A 116 -22.44 8.45 -13.94
CA LEU A 116 -23.79 7.93 -14.19
C LEU A 116 -24.33 8.38 -15.56
#